data_AF-A0A7V9FK57-F1
#
_entry.id   AF-A0A7V9FK57-F1
#
_cell.length_a   1.000
_cell.length_b   1.000
_cell.length_c   1.000
_cell.angle_alpha   90.00
_cell.angle_beta   90.00
_cell.angle_gamma   90.00
#
_symmetry.space_group_name_H-M   'P 1'
#
loop_
_entity.id
_entity.type
_entity.pdbx_description
1 polymer ?
#
loop_
_entity_poly.entity_id
_entity_poly.type
_entity_poly.pdbx_seq_one_letter_code
_entity_poly.pdbx_strand_id
1 'polypeptide(L)'
;MGTRACRRRSTGCARDVAIALDVTGMKTHTDADDTYTSRAACRPGLVSVPLRNMHSPGEIVQLSDLEDCVRLLVGFGRRLEPGTDFRR
;
A
#
# COMPACT_ATOMS: atom_id res chain seq x y z
N MET A 1 -1.02 24.94 -10.04
CA MET A 1 -1.95 23.89 -10.48
C MET A 1 -1.50 22.59 -9.80
N GLY A 2 -1.95 22.17 -8.62
CA GLY A 2 -3.30 22.17 -8.07
C GLY A 2 -3.87 20.74 -8.03
N THR A 3 -3.08 19.73 -7.63
CA THR A 3 -3.54 18.35 -7.50
C THR A 3 -4.48 18.24 -6.30
N ARG A 4 -5.76 18.00 -6.60
CA ARG A 4 -6.81 17.84 -5.60
C ARG A 4 -6.58 16.55 -4.84
N ALA A 5 -6.35 16.67 -3.53
CA ALA A 5 -6.35 15.57 -2.59
C ALA A 5 -7.74 14.90 -2.57
N CYS A 6 -7.92 13.85 -3.39
CA CYS A 6 -9.12 13.02 -3.37
C CYS A 6 -9.11 12.17 -2.10
N ARG A 7 -9.98 12.54 -1.16
CA ARG A 7 -10.11 11.92 0.16
C ARG A 7 -10.71 10.51 0.08
N ARG A 8 -9.96 9.53 0.58
CA ARG A 8 -10.50 8.48 1.48
C ARG A 8 -9.37 8.04 2.43
N ARG A 9 -9.43 8.50 3.68
CA ARG A 9 -8.51 8.12 4.77
C ARG A 9 -9.22 7.11 5.65
N SER A 10 -8.86 5.83 5.59
CA SER A 10 -9.44 4.80 6.46
C SER A 10 -8.50 4.22 7.52
N THR A 11 -7.27 4.71 7.67
CA THR A 11 -6.35 4.25 8.73
C THR A 11 -5.96 5.41 9.65
N GLY A 12 -6.71 5.57 10.74
CA GLY A 12 -6.59 6.70 11.67
C GLY A 12 -5.29 6.80 12.50
N CYS A 13 -4.30 5.92 12.32
CA CYS A 13 -2.97 5.99 12.98
C CYS A 13 -1.87 6.39 12.00
N ALA A 14 -2.06 6.16 10.70
CA ALA A 14 -1.17 6.64 9.65
C ALA A 14 -1.49 8.09 9.23
N ARG A 15 -2.15 8.87 10.10
CA ARG A 15 -2.58 10.23 9.77
C ARG A 15 -1.42 11.18 9.46
N ASP A 16 -0.23 10.83 9.94
CA ASP A 16 0.99 11.64 9.83
C ASP A 16 1.99 11.09 8.80
N VAL A 17 1.64 10.00 8.08
CA VAL A 17 2.46 9.47 6.99
C VAL A 17 1.87 9.96 5.67
N ALA A 18 2.68 10.68 4.89
CA ALA A 18 2.27 11.09 3.55
C ALA A 18 2.19 9.85 2.65
N ILE A 19 1.08 9.72 1.90
CA ILE A 19 0.92 8.64 0.94
C ILE A 19 0.72 9.21 -0.46
N ALA A 20 1.34 8.56 -1.44
CA ALA A 20 1.05 8.75 -2.85
C ALA A 20 0.09 7.65 -3.33
N LEU A 21 -0.74 7.97 -4.32
CA LEU A 21 -1.56 6.98 -5.00
C LEU A 21 -0.89 6.62 -6.31
N ASP A 22 -0.54 5.34 -6.45
CA ASP A 22 -0.17 4.77 -7.73
C ASP A 22 -1.43 4.14 -8.36
N VAL A 23 -1.80 4.64 -9.55
CA VAL A 23 -3.01 4.23 -10.25
C VAL A 23 -2.59 3.69 -11.60
N THR A 24 -2.62 2.36 -11.72
CA THR A 24 -2.49 1.68 -13.00
C THR A 24 -3.87 1.43 -13.61
N GLY A 25 -4.02 1.66 -14.92
CA GLY A 25 -5.22 1.31 -15.67
C GLY A 25 -5.30 -0.17 -16.04
N MET A 26 -4.26 -0.94 -15.74
CA MET A 26 -4.13 -2.37 -16.03
C MET A 26 -3.71 -3.13 -14.77
N LYS A 27 -3.19 -4.35 -14.94
CA LYS A 27 -2.58 -5.14 -13.86
C LYS A 27 -1.42 -4.38 -13.19
N THR A 28 -1.23 -4.66 -11.90
CA THR A 28 -0.05 -4.18 -11.15
C THR A 28 1.20 -4.98 -11.50
N HIS A 29 1.04 -6.16 -12.10
CA HIS A 29 2.07 -7.16 -12.35
C HIS A 29 2.73 -7.68 -11.06
N THR A 30 1.98 -7.61 -9.95
CA THR A 30 2.38 -8.17 -8.66
C THR A 30 1.50 -9.37 -8.31
N ASP A 31 1.91 -10.12 -7.28
CA ASP A 31 1.11 -11.18 -6.68
C ASP A 31 -0.24 -10.69 -6.13
N ALA A 32 -0.42 -9.38 -5.94
CA ALA A 32 -1.70 -8.81 -5.57
C ALA A 32 -2.76 -9.00 -6.67
N ASP A 33 -2.38 -9.05 -7.96
CA ASP A 33 -3.33 -9.30 -9.05
C ASP A 33 -3.87 -10.75 -8.98
N ASP A 34 -2.97 -11.69 -8.73
CA ASP A 34 -3.30 -13.11 -8.61
C ASP A 34 -4.08 -13.37 -7.33
N THR A 35 -3.69 -12.74 -6.21
CA THR A 35 -4.42 -12.81 -4.94
C THR A 35 -5.82 -12.21 -5.07
N TYR A 36 -5.96 -11.09 -5.80
CA TYR A 36 -7.25 -10.42 -6.02
C TYR A 36 -8.21 -11.28 -6.85
N THR A 37 -7.68 -11.96 -7.87
CA THR A 37 -8.47 -12.83 -8.75
C THR A 37 -8.70 -14.22 -8.17
N SER A 38 -7.82 -14.66 -7.26
CA SER A 38 -8.04 -15.88 -6.49
C SER A 38 -9.31 -15.71 -5.66
N ARG A 39 -10.32 -16.56 -5.87
CA ARG A 39 -11.54 -16.60 -5.04
C ARG A 39 -11.28 -17.15 -3.64
N ALA A 40 -10.02 -17.11 -3.19
CA ALA A 40 -9.63 -17.40 -1.84
C ALA A 40 -10.14 -16.28 -0.93
N ALA A 41 -10.38 -16.58 0.34
CA ALA A 41 -10.93 -15.66 1.33
C ALA A 41 -9.92 -14.55 1.77
N CYS A 42 -9.04 -14.10 0.88
CA CYS A 42 -8.01 -13.10 1.14
C CYS A 42 -8.20 -11.90 0.22
N ARG A 43 -8.48 -10.73 0.79
CA ARG A 43 -8.59 -9.48 0.05
C ARG A 43 -7.22 -8.78 0.07
N PRO A 44 -6.52 -8.66 -1.07
CA PRO A 44 -5.20 -8.06 -1.06
C PRO A 44 -5.29 -6.55 -0.82
N GLY A 45 -4.33 -6.04 -0.06
CA GLY A 45 -4.02 -4.62 0.01
C GLY A 45 -2.59 -4.43 -0.48
N LEU A 46 -2.39 -3.57 -1.47
CA LEU A 46 -1.08 -3.29 -2.05
C LEU A 46 -0.50 -2.00 -1.46
N VAL A 47 0.73 -2.07 -0.99
CA VAL A 47 1.54 -0.93 -0.55
C VAL A 47 2.90 -1.06 -1.22
N SER A 48 3.30 -0.05 -1.98
CA SER A 48 4.58 -0.03 -2.70
C SER A 48 5.49 1.04 -2.11
N VAL A 49 6.79 0.74 -2.05
CA VAL A 49 7.82 1.75 -1.74
C VAL A 49 8.18 2.47 -3.05
N PRO A 50 8.14 3.80 -3.11
CA PRO A 50 8.59 4.55 -4.29
C PRO A 50 10.05 4.23 -4.62
N LEU A 51 10.31 3.75 -5.83
CA LEU A 51 11.65 3.36 -6.25
C LEU A 51 11.90 3.70 -7.73
N ARG A 52 13.18 3.86 -8.07
CA ARG A 52 13.66 4.06 -9.45
C ARG A 52 14.43 2.84 -9.92
N ASN A 53 14.32 2.58 -11.23
CA ASN A 53 15.02 1.49 -11.93
C ASN A 53 14.63 0.09 -11.44
N MET A 54 13.34 -0.13 -11.18
CA MET A 54 12.79 -1.44 -10.85
C MET A 54 13.31 -2.52 -11.83
N HIS A 55 13.74 -3.67 -11.31
CA HIS A 55 14.33 -4.78 -12.08
C HIS A 55 15.70 -4.50 -12.71
N SER A 56 16.36 -3.40 -12.33
CA SER A 56 17.76 -3.18 -12.69
C SER A 56 18.69 -3.68 -11.57
N PRO A 57 19.95 -4.06 -11.87
CA PRO A 57 20.91 -4.49 -10.85
C PRO A 57 21.17 -3.45 -9.75
N GLY A 58 20.95 -2.15 -10.06
CA GLY A 58 21.02 -1.06 -9.10
C GLY A 58 19.69 -0.31 -9.03
N GLU A 59 18.96 -0.56 -7.95
CA GLU A 59 17.70 0.14 -7.64
C GLU A 59 17.95 1.29 -6.66
N ILE A 60 17.16 2.36 -6.78
CA ILE A 60 17.33 3.57 -5.96
C ILE A 60 16.02 3.88 -5.24
N VAL A 61 16.11 4.02 -3.92
CA VAL A 61 15.00 4.33 -3.01
C VAL A 61 15.38 5.51 -2.09
N GLN A 62 14.40 6.24 -1.60
CA GLN A 62 14.60 7.19 -0.50
C GLN A 62 14.35 6.47 0.82
N LEU A 63 15.31 6.55 1.75
CA LEU A 63 15.21 5.85 3.03
C LEU A 63 14.03 6.32 3.88
N SER A 64 13.67 7.60 3.81
CA SER A 64 12.49 8.16 4.47
C SER A 64 11.19 7.49 4.02
N ASP A 65 11.06 7.19 2.72
CA ASP A 65 9.86 6.57 2.17
C ASP A 65 9.72 5.12 2.68
N LEU A 66 10.84 4.42 2.83
CA LEU A 66 10.87 3.09 3.42
C LEU A 66 10.42 3.11 4.89
N GLU A 67 10.95 4.04 5.68
CA GLU A 67 10.56 4.23 7.08
C GLU A 67 9.06 4.55 7.22
N ASP A 68 8.54 5.39 6.34
CA ASP A 68 7.12 5.73 6.28
C ASP A 68 6.24 4.54 5.90
N CYS A 69 6.64 3.71 4.95
CA CYS A 69 5.96 2.45 4.64
C CYS A 69 5.92 1.51 5.86
N VAL A 70 7.03 1.38 6.60
CA VAL A 70 7.09 0.57 7.83
C VAL A 70 6.12 1.13 8.88
N ARG A 71 6.13 2.45 9.11
CA ARG A 71 5.21 3.12 10.05
C ARG A 71 3.75 2.88 9.68
N LEU A 72 3.42 2.91 8.39
CA LEU A 72 2.09 2.65 7.87
C LEU A 72 1.65 1.21 8.16
N LEU A 73 2.49 0.22 7.83
CA LEU A 73 2.19 -1.22 8.04
C LEU A 73 2.08 -1.57 9.52
N VAL A 74 2.98 -1.07 10.36
CA VAL A 74 2.93 -1.27 11.82
C VAL A 74 1.69 -0.60 12.41
N GLY A 75 1.38 0.62 11.98
CA GLY A 75 0.18 1.34 12.40
C GLY A 75 -1.12 0.65 11.98
N PHE A 76 -1.13 -0.04 10.84
CA PHE A 76 -2.23 -0.90 10.42
C PHE A 76 -2.33 -2.14 11.32
N GLY A 77 -1.25 -2.89 11.51
CA GLY A 77 -1.24 -4.10 12.33
C GLY A 77 -1.68 -3.86 13.78
N ARG A 78 -1.27 -2.74 14.38
CA ARG A 78 -1.69 -2.34 15.75
C ARG A 78 -3.17 -1.99 15.88
N ARG A 79 -3.90 -1.79 14.78
CA ARG A 79 -5.34 -1.52 14.78
C ARG A 79 -6.19 -2.76 14.56
N LEU A 80 -5.57 -3.89 14.26
CA LEU A 80 -6.30 -5.14 14.06
C LEU A 80 -6.73 -5.68 15.41
N GLU A 81 -8.04 -5.79 15.59
CA GLU A 81 -8.62 -6.40 16.78
C GLU A 81 -8.78 -7.91 16.58
N PRO A 82 -8.70 -8.72 17.65
CA PRO A 82 -9.06 -10.13 17.58
C PRO A 82 -10.45 -10.33 17.00
N GLY A 83 -10.58 -11.21 16.00
CA GLY A 83 -11.86 -11.46 15.33
C GLY A 83 -12.18 -10.49 14.17
N THR A 84 -11.25 -9.62 13.78
CA THR A 84 -11.40 -8.84 12.53
C THR A 84 -11.55 -9.79 11.33
N ASP A 85 -12.70 -9.76 10.67
CA ASP A 85 -12.99 -10.55 9.47
C ASP A 85 -13.02 -9.67 8.22
N PHE A 86 -12.40 -10.16 7.16
CA PHE A 86 -12.28 -9.48 5.86
C PHE A 86 -13.09 -10.16 4.75
N ARG A 87 -13.87 -11.20 5.08
CA ARG A 87 -14.77 -11.90 4.15
C ARG A 87 -16.05 -11.09 3.92
N ARG A 88 -16.24 -10.54 2.72
CA ARG A 88 -17.52 -10.00 2.22
C ARG A 88 -17.57 -10.04 0.70
#